data_AF-A0A919DI09-F1
#
_entry.id   AF-A0A919DI09-F1
#
_cell.length_a   1.000
_cell.length_b   1.000
_cell.length_c   1.000
_cell.angle_alpha   90.00
_cell.angle_beta   90.00
_cell.angle_gamma   90.00
#
_symmetry.space_group_name_H-M   'P 1'
#
loop_
_entity.id
_entity.type
_entity.pdbx_description
1 polymer ?
#
loop_
_entity_poly.entity_id
_entity_poly.type
_entity_poly.pdbx_seq_one_letter_code
_entity_poly.pdbx_strand_id
1 'polypeptide(L)'
;MIAVVVLAASVHDNSADIALLDKVPADTDTTQKALVDQGSENAVVAHGQKVGIEVEIVERNPARTGFVPIPKRWIVERAYGIRLR
;
A
#
# COMPACT_ATOMS: atom_id res chain seq x y z
N MET A 1 4.07 -15.39 0.30
CA MET A 1 3.26 -15.14 -0.92
C MET A 1 3.63 -13.79 -1.48
N ILE A 2 3.52 -13.61 -2.81
CA ILE A 2 3.59 -12.30 -3.47
C ILE A 2 2.35 -12.20 -4.37
N ALA A 3 1.54 -11.16 -4.18
CA ALA A 3 0.44 -10.82 -5.08
C ALA A 3 0.85 -9.59 -5.89
N VAL A 4 0.59 -9.62 -7.20
CA VAL A 4 0.88 -8.50 -8.11
C VAL A 4 -0.38 -8.19 -8.91
N VAL A 5 -0.76 -6.91 -8.94
CA VAL A 5 -1.82 -6.38 -9.79
C VAL A 5 -1.17 -5.39 -10.76
N VAL A 6 -1.38 -5.61 -12.05
CA VAL A 6 -0.89 -4.72 -13.12
C VAL A 6 -2.10 -4.06 -13.75
N LEU A 7 -2.09 -2.72 -13.78
CA LEU A 7 -3.15 -1.92 -14.36
C LEU A 7 -2.63 -1.08 -15.53
N ALA A 8 -3.53 -0.67 -16.41
CA ALA A 8 -3.21 0.34 -17.39
C ALA A 8 -2.92 1.67 -16.68
N ALA A 9 -1.99 2.46 -17.23
CA ALA A 9 -1.56 3.73 -16.62
C ALA A 9 -2.67 4.78 -16.47
N SER A 10 -3.80 4.62 -17.17
CA SER A 10 -4.97 5.49 -17.08
C SER A 10 -5.93 5.11 -15.94
N VAL A 11 -5.67 4.01 -15.23
CA VAL A 11 -6.52 3.51 -14.15
C VAL A 11 -6.00 4.06 -12.82
N HIS A 12 -6.92 4.45 -11.95
CA HIS A 12 -6.57 4.97 -10.63
C HIS A 12 -6.03 3.86 -9.71
N ASP A 13 -4.97 4.16 -8.96
CA ASP A 13 -4.25 3.25 -8.08
C ASP A 13 -5.14 2.54 -7.03
N ASN A 14 -6.16 3.21 -6.49
CA ASN A 14 -7.21 2.60 -5.66
C ASN A 14 -7.79 1.30 -6.22
N SER A 15 -7.85 1.15 -7.55
CA SER A 15 -8.31 -0.09 -8.19
C SER A 15 -7.36 -1.26 -7.93
N ALA A 16 -6.05 -0.99 -7.88
CA ALA A 16 -5.04 -1.97 -7.51
C ALA A 16 -5.12 -2.31 -6.03
N ASP A 17 -5.28 -1.29 -5.17
CA ASP A 17 -5.38 -1.49 -3.72
C ASP A 17 -6.57 -2.39 -3.37
N ILE A 18 -7.75 -2.10 -3.92
CA ILE A 18 -8.96 -2.92 -3.71
C ILE A 18 -8.74 -4.35 -4.20
N ALA A 19 -8.18 -4.53 -5.41
CA ALA A 19 -7.92 -5.85 -5.95
C ALA A 19 -6.91 -6.65 -5.11
N LEU A 20 -5.93 -5.98 -4.49
CA LEU A 20 -4.97 -6.61 -3.59
C LEU A 20 -5.61 -6.98 -2.25
N LEU A 21 -6.50 -6.12 -1.71
CA LEU A 21 -7.26 -6.40 -0.49
C LEU A 21 -8.20 -7.60 -0.63
N ASP A 22 -8.68 -7.91 -1.84
CA ASP A 22 -9.46 -9.14 -2.10
C ASP A 22 -8.57 -10.38 -2.27
N LYS A 23 -7.44 -10.24 -2.98
CA LYS A 23 -6.58 -11.38 -3.32
C LYS A 23 -5.75 -11.89 -2.15
N VAL A 24 -5.21 -11.00 -1.33
CA VAL A 24 -4.26 -11.40 -0.28
C VAL A 24 -4.93 -12.28 0.79
N PRO A 25 -6.14 -11.97 1.29
CA PRO A 25 -6.84 -12.84 2.25
C PRO A 25 -7.24 -14.20 1.69
N ALA A 26 -7.53 -14.28 0.38
CA ALA A 26 -7.93 -15.55 -0.25
C ALA A 26 -6.85 -16.65 -0.12
N ASP A 27 -5.58 -16.24 -0.01
CA ASP A 27 -4.43 -17.13 0.09
C ASP A 27 -3.72 -17.04 1.46
N THR A 28 -4.15 -16.14 2.35
CA THR A 28 -3.55 -15.94 3.68
C THR A 28 -4.57 -15.58 4.77
N ASP A 29 -4.74 -16.45 5.76
CA ASP A 29 -5.70 -16.22 6.87
C ASP A 29 -5.18 -15.25 7.94
N THR A 30 -3.92 -14.83 7.86
CA THR A 30 -3.26 -14.03 8.91
C THR A 30 -3.13 -12.54 8.58
N THR A 31 -3.61 -12.11 7.41
CA THR A 31 -3.47 -10.71 6.98
C THR A 31 -4.46 -9.84 7.74
N GLN A 32 -3.93 -8.93 8.58
CA GLN A 32 -4.74 -8.05 9.42
C GLN A 32 -4.65 -6.58 9.04
N LYS A 33 -3.56 -6.19 8.36
CA LYS A 33 -3.25 -4.78 8.14
C LYS A 33 -2.59 -4.53 6.79
N ALA A 34 -3.07 -3.51 6.09
CA ALA A 34 -2.51 -2.97 4.87
C ALA A 34 -2.02 -1.54 5.12
N LEU A 35 -0.80 -1.24 4.68
CA LEU A 35 -0.26 0.11 4.64
C LEU A 35 -0.41 0.62 3.21
N VAL A 36 -1.08 1.75 3.04
CA VAL A 36 -1.30 2.37 1.72
C VAL A 36 -0.72 3.78 1.71
N ASP A 37 -0.46 4.30 0.52
CA ASP A 37 0.12 5.63 0.36
C ASP A 37 -0.90 6.74 0.61
N GLN A 38 -0.42 7.94 0.97
CA GLN A 38 -1.25 9.14 1.17
C GLN A 38 -2.20 9.48 0.01
N GLY A 39 -1.91 9.05 -1.22
CA GLY A 39 -2.79 9.26 -2.38
C GLY A 39 -4.03 8.35 -2.43
N SER A 40 -4.14 7.39 -1.52
CA SER A 40 -5.23 6.41 -1.52
C SER A 40 -6.51 7.03 -0.98
N GLU A 41 -7.64 6.77 -1.65
CA GLU A 41 -8.92 7.35 -1.24
C GLU A 41 -9.60 6.57 -0.11
N ASN A 42 -10.57 7.22 0.54
CA ASN A 42 -11.43 6.61 1.56
C ASN A 42 -12.15 5.34 1.09
N ALA A 43 -12.35 5.16 -0.22
CA ALA A 43 -12.93 3.94 -0.78
C ALA A 43 -12.08 2.70 -0.46
N VAL A 44 -10.76 2.82 -0.43
CA VAL A 44 -9.83 1.72 -0.09
C VAL A 44 -9.97 1.35 1.38
N VAL A 45 -10.04 2.36 2.26
CA VAL A 45 -10.25 2.14 3.71
C VAL A 45 -11.59 1.45 3.96
N ALA A 46 -12.66 1.93 3.31
CA ALA A 46 -13.97 1.33 3.41
C ALA A 46 -14.00 -0.11 2.88
N HIS A 47 -13.23 -0.41 1.84
CA HIS A 47 -13.11 -1.77 1.32
C HIS A 47 -12.35 -2.69 2.29
N GLY A 48 -11.22 -2.23 2.83
CA GLY A 48 -10.46 -2.96 3.84
C GLY A 48 -11.31 -3.37 5.04
N GLN A 49 -12.12 -2.45 5.57
CA GLN A 49 -13.07 -2.72 6.64
C GLN A 49 -14.05 -3.86 6.30
N LYS A 50 -14.55 -3.91 5.05
CA LYS A 50 -15.47 -4.97 4.60
C LYS A 50 -14.82 -6.34 4.54
N VAL A 51 -13.53 -6.40 4.20
CA VAL A 51 -12.77 -7.66 4.12
C VAL A 51 -11.99 -7.99 5.40
N GLY A 52 -12.19 -7.22 6.48
CA GLY A 52 -11.57 -7.47 7.78
C GLY A 52 -10.09 -7.06 7.87
N ILE A 53 -9.62 -6.18 6.98
CA ILE A 53 -8.26 -5.64 6.97
C ILE A 53 -8.26 -4.17 7.43
N GLU A 54 -7.46 -3.87 8.44
CA GLU A 54 -7.17 -2.48 8.81
C GLU A 54 -6.32 -1.82 7.72
N VAL A 55 -6.83 -0.74 7.12
CA VAL A 55 -6.07 0.06 6.16
C VAL A 55 -5.53 1.30 6.87
N GLU A 56 -4.22 1.41 6.98
CA GLU A 56 -3.53 2.59 7.46
C GLU A 56 -2.96 3.37 6.28
N ILE A 57 -3.40 4.62 6.14
CA ILE A 57 -2.82 5.57 5.19
C ILE A 57 -1.52 6.10 5.81
N VAL A 58 -0.39 5.78 5.17
CA VAL A 58 0.92 6.22 5.63
C VAL A 58 1.24 7.58 5.01
N GLU A 59 1.22 8.60 5.86
CA GLU A 59 1.41 9.99 5.46
C GLU A 59 2.84 10.48 5.67
N ARG A 60 3.25 11.45 4.87
CA ARG A 60 4.50 12.19 5.10
C ARG A 60 4.35 13.07 6.33
N ASN A 61 5.40 13.13 7.16
CA ASN A 61 5.46 14.10 8.25
C ASN A 61 5.50 15.55 7.70
N PRO A 62 4.47 16.39 7.95
CA PRO A 62 4.38 17.74 7.39
C PRO A 62 5.41 18.71 7.97
N ALA A 63 5.97 18.42 9.16
CA ALA A 63 7.00 19.25 9.79
C ALA A 63 8.40 19.05 9.20
N ARG A 64 8.57 18.15 8.23
CA ARG A 64 9.86 17.77 7.64
C ARG A 64 9.93 18.16 6.17
N THR A 65 10.88 19.01 5.82
CA THR A 65 11.18 19.42 4.44
C THR A 65 12.20 18.49 3.78
N GLY A 66 12.27 18.48 2.44
CA GLY A 66 13.16 17.61 1.67
C GLY A 66 12.69 16.15 1.56
N PHE A 67 13.55 15.29 0.99
CA PHE A 67 13.30 13.85 0.90
C PHE A 67 13.58 13.20 2.25
N VAL A 68 12.51 12.80 2.94
CA VAL A 68 12.59 12.09 4.22
C VAL A 68 11.97 10.71 4.05
N PRO A 69 12.73 9.62 4.29
CA PRO A 69 12.18 8.28 4.24
C PRO A 69 11.00 8.14 5.19
N ILE A 70 9.87 7.69 4.65
CA ILE A 70 8.68 7.36 5.44
C ILE A 70 8.85 5.93 5.96
N PRO A 71 8.73 5.69 7.29
CA PRO A 71 8.83 4.36 7.86
C PRO A 71 7.87 3.39 7.15
N LYS A 72 8.37 2.20 6.79
CA LYS A 72 7.61 1.11 6.15
C LYS A 72 7.04 1.36 4.73
N ARG A 73 7.14 2.56 4.17
CA ARG A 73 6.67 2.86 2.80
C ARG A 73 7.42 2.09 1.70
N TRP A 74 8.73 1.94 1.85
CA TRP A 74 9.61 1.33 0.84
C TRP A 74 10.02 -0.11 1.15
N ILE A 75 9.22 -0.87 1.93
CA ILE A 75 9.60 -2.25 2.31
C ILE A 75 9.77 -3.13 1.07
N VAL A 76 8.87 -3.00 0.10
CA VAL A 76 8.91 -3.76 -1.17
C VAL A 76 10.06 -3.33 -2.08
N GLU A 77 10.50 -2.07 -2.00
CA GLU A 77 11.57 -1.53 -2.84
C GLU A 77 12.97 -1.68 -2.22
N ARG A 78 13.05 -2.07 -0.95
CA ARG A 78 14.30 -2.26 -0.22
C ARG A 78 15.17 -3.39 -0.75
N ALA A 79 14.63 -4.24 -1.65
CA ALA A 79 15.34 -5.41 -2.16
C ALA A 79 16.48 -5.07 -3.15
N TYR A 80 16.45 -3.95 -3.89
CA TYR A 80 17.57 -3.57 -4.80
C TYR A 80 17.72 -2.06 -5.03
N GLY A 81 16.95 -1.21 -4.35
CA GLY A 81 17.03 0.25 -4.48
C GLY A 81 17.97 0.86 -3.45
N ILE A 82 19.23 1.07 -3.85
CA ILE A 82 20.14 2.17 -3.47
C ILE A 82 21.59 1.69 -3.71
N ARG A 83 22.15 2.02 -4.88
CA ARG A 83 23.58 2.32 -4.98
C ARG A 83 23.73 3.80 -4.61
N LEU A 84 23.95 4.08 -3.33
CA LEU A 84 24.62 5.31 -2.94
C LEU A 84 26.11 5.05 -3.15
N ARG A 85 26.69 5.72 -4.14
CA ARG A 85 28.13 5.98 -4.16
C ARG A 85 28.31 7.47 -3.86
#